data_AF-A0A368GN95-F1
#
_entry.id   AF-A0A368GN95-F1
#
_cell.length_a   1.000
_cell.length_b   1.000
_cell.length_c   1.000
_cell.angle_alpha   90.00
_cell.angle_beta   90.00
_cell.angle_gamma   90.00
#
_symmetry.space_group_name_H-M   'P 1'
#
loop_
_entity.id
_entity.type
_entity.pdbx_description
1 polymer ?
#
loop_
_entity_poly.entity_id
_entity_poly.type
_entity_poly.pdbx_seq_one_letter_code
_entity_poly.pdbx_strand_id
1 'polypeptide(L)' 'MKVAPPRVRARHSMDLSTYVVNGEWTIISSPAVREVTYYKCCPEPYPTVKYYLHIRRRTLYYGS' A
#
# COMPACT_ATOMS: atom_id res chain seq x y z
N MET A 1 -13.21 -15.84 0.48
CA MET A 1 -12.30 -15.22 -0.51
C MET A 1 -11.27 -14.37 0.22
N LYS A 2 -10.04 -14.88 0.40
CA LYS A 2 -8.91 -14.03 0.80
C LYS A 2 -8.34 -13.46 -0.49
N VAL A 3 -8.62 -12.20 -0.80
CA VAL A 3 -7.92 -11.51 -1.89
C VAL A 3 -6.47 -11.36 -1.43
N ALA A 4 -5.60 -12.27 -1.88
CA ALA A 4 -4.17 -12.11 -1.67
C ALA A 4 -3.76 -10.83 -2.42
N PRO A 5 -3.02 -9.91 -1.79
CA PRO A 5 -2.46 -8.79 -2.53
C PRO A 5 -1.64 -9.37 -3.69
N PRO A 6 -1.68 -8.76 -4.89
CA PRO A 6 -0.83 -9.18 -6.00
C PRO A 6 0.61 -9.31 -5.48
N ARG A 7 1.38 -10.29 -5.97
CA ARG A 7 2.81 -10.40 -5.60
C ARG A 7 3.55 -9.19 -6.19
N VAL A 8 3.44 -8.05 -5.53
CA VAL A 8 4.02 -6.80 -6.01
C VAL A 8 5.52 -6.86 -5.76
N ARG A 9 6.30 -7.17 -6.80
CA ARG A 9 7.71 -6.73 -6.85
C ARG A 9 7.71 -5.22 -7.08
N ALA A 10 7.30 -4.46 -6.08
CA ALA A 10 7.24 -3.00 -6.18
C ALA A 10 8.65 -2.44 -6.18
N ARG A 11 9.05 -1.81 -7.29
CA ARG A 11 10.27 -1.00 -7.34
C ARG A 11 10.13 0.33 -6.60
N HIS A 12 8.90 0.77 -6.35
CA HIS A 12 8.59 2.05 -5.70
C HIS A 12 7.71 1.82 -4.48
N SER A 13 7.98 2.52 -3.40
CA SER A 13 7.23 2.48 -2.14
C SER A 13 6.90 3.89 -1.66
N MET A 14 5.97 4.02 -0.72
CA MET A 14 5.76 5.30 -0.04
C MET A 14 7.03 5.72 0.71
N ASP A 15 7.37 7.01 0.64
CA ASP A 15 8.39 7.59 1.52
C ASP A 15 7.83 7.64 2.94
N LEU A 16 8.62 7.14 3.89
CA LEU A 16 8.28 7.08 5.31
C LEU A 16 9.23 7.94 6.15
N SER A 17 10.04 8.81 5.51
CA SER A 17 11.01 9.69 6.20
C SER A 17 10.37 10.56 7.28
N THR A 18 9.10 10.95 7.10
CA THR A 18 8.32 11.79 8.02
C THR A 18 7.27 11.01 8.81
N TYR A 19 7.29 9.67 8.76
CA TYR A 19 6.31 8.83 9.44
C TYR A 19 6.48 8.87 10.97
N VAL A 20 5.38 9.14 11.68
CA VAL A 20 5.30 9.03 13.15
C VAL A 20 4.86 7.62 13.54
N VAL A 21 5.68 6.94 14.33
CA VAL A 21 5.43 5.55 14.76
C VAL A 21 4.15 5.45 15.59
N ASN A 22 3.29 4.50 15.23
CA ASN A 22 2.06 4.21 15.96
C ASN A 22 2.26 3.08 17.01
N GLY A 23 1.70 3.24 18.20
CA GLY A 23 1.80 2.26 19.28
C GLY A 23 1.02 0.96 19.05
N GLU A 24 -0.06 1.03 18.27
CA GLU A 24 -0.97 -0.07 17.97
C GLU A 24 -0.73 -0.73 16.61
N TRP A 25 -0.05 -0.08 15.68
CA TRP A 25 0.08 -0.57 14.30
C TRP A 25 1.52 -0.49 13.81
N THR A 26 1.98 -1.55 13.13
CA THR A 26 3.28 -1.59 12.45
C THR A 26 3.08 -1.71 10.95
N ILE A 27 3.79 -0.89 10.18
CA ILE A 27 3.84 -0.98 8.73
C ILE A 27 4.78 -2.15 8.36
N ILE A 28 4.25 -3.14 7.63
CA ILE A 28 5.02 -4.28 7.12
C ILE A 28 5.60 -3.95 5.74
N SER A 29 4.80 -3.34 4.86
CA SER A 29 5.24 -2.92 3.53
C SER A 29 4.31 -1.85 2.97
N SER A 30 4.84 -0.97 2.12
CA SER A 30 4.12 0.15 1.50
C SER A 30 4.29 0.23 -0.03
N PRO A 31 4.06 -0.85 -0.80
CA PRO A 31 4.32 -0.83 -2.24
C PRO A 31 3.38 0.13 -2.99
N ALA A 32 3.95 0.78 -4.02
CA ALA A 32 3.24 1.64 -4.96
C ALA A 32 3.31 1.04 -6.37
N VAL A 33 2.17 1.02 -7.07
CA VAL A 33 2.05 0.49 -8.43
C VAL A 33 1.44 1.53 -9.34
N ARG A 34 2.10 1.80 -10.47
CA ARG A 34 1.52 2.61 -11.55
C ARG A 34 0.87 1.68 -12.57
N GLU A 35 -0.38 1.94 -12.88
CA GLU A 35 -1.13 1.30 -13.95
C GLU A 35 -1.56 2.35 -14.97
N VAL A 36 -1.65 1.98 -16.25
CA VAL A 36 -2.16 2.86 -17.30
C VAL A 36 -3.31 2.14 -17.96
N THR A 37 -4.49 2.74 -17.91
CA THR A 37 -5.72 2.18 -18.48
C THR A 37 -6.15 3.01 -19.67
N TYR A 38 -6.57 2.34 -20.74
CA TYR A 38 -7.21 2.96 -21.89
C TYR A 38 -8.69 2.60 -21.86
N TYR A 39 -9.54 3.63 -21.78
CA TYR A 39 -10.99 3.43 -21.79
C TYR A 39 -11.52 3.48 -23.21
N LYS A 40 -12.63 2.78 -23.48
CA LYS A 40 -13.22 2.72 -24.83
C LYS A 40 -13.70 4.07 -25.37
N CYS A 41 -13.92 5.07 -24.51
CA CYS A 41 -14.40 6.38 -24.90
C CYS A 41 -13.33 7.25 -25.58
N CYS A 42 -12.04 7.02 -25.31
CA CYS A 42 -10.96 7.95 -25.63
C CYS A 42 -9.64 7.22 -25.90
N PRO A 43 -8.86 7.61 -26.93
CA PRO A 43 -7.57 6.99 -27.24
C PRO A 43 -6.46 7.37 -26.25
N GLU A 44 -6.67 8.39 -25.40
CA GLU A 44 -5.67 8.85 -24.44
C GLU A 44 -5.49 7.90 -23.24
N PRO A 45 -4.25 7.75 -22.72
CA PRO A 45 -3.98 6.95 -21.53
C PRO A 45 -4.45 7.64 -20.25
N TYR A 46 -5.07 6.87 -19.35
CA TYR A 46 -5.43 7.29 -17.99
C TYR A 46 -4.51 6.60 -16.97
N PRO A 47 -3.43 7.25 -16.52
CA PRO A 47 -2.54 6.69 -15.52
C PRO A 47 -3.18 6.73 -14.12
N THR A 48 -3.05 5.64 -13.38
CA THR A 48 -3.47 5.52 -11.99
C THR A 48 -2.27 5.05 -11.15
N VAL A 49 -2.09 5.62 -9.96
CA VAL A 49 -1.12 5.14 -8.98
C VAL A 49 -1.88 4.54 -7.80
N LYS A 50 -1.67 3.25 -7.55
CA LYS A 50 -2.26 2.51 -6.45
C LYS A 50 -1.23 2.31 -5.35
N TYR A 51 -1.56 2.76 -4.15
CA TYR A 51 -0.78 2.54 -2.95
C TYR A 51 -1.40 1.43 -2.12
N TYR A 52 -0.56 0.50 -1.65
CA TYR A 52 -0.99 -0.57 -0.77
C TYR A 52 -0.28 -0.42 0.56
N LEU A 53 -1.05 -0.28 1.64
CA LEU A 53 -0.51 -0.22 2.99
C LEU A 53 -0.74 -1.56 3.68
N HIS A 54 0.31 -2.33 3.86
CA HIS A 54 0.24 -3.58 4.60
C HIS A 54 0.64 -3.31 6.04
N ILE A 55 -0.32 -3.40 6.96
CA ILE A 55 -0.13 -3.13 8.39
C ILE A 55 -0.52 -4.33 9.24
N ARG A 56 0.14 -4.45 10.40
CA ARG A 56 -0.16 -5.43 11.43
C ARG A 56 -0.48 -4.73 12.74
N ARG A 57 -1.57 -5.13 13.38
CA ARG A 57 -1.92 -4.70 14.73
C ARG A 57 -0.91 -5.26 15.73
N ARG A 58 -0.36 -4.40 16.59
CA ARG A 58 0.40 -4.75 17.79
C ARG A 58 -0.59 -5.14 18.88
N THR A 59 -0.36 -6.27 19.51
CA THR A 59 -1.03 -6.60 20.77
C THR A 59 -0.40 -5.77 21.87
N LEU A 60 -1.10 -4.72 22.33
CA LEU A 60 -0.75 -4.06 23.59
C LEU A 60 -1.07 -5.07 24.70
N TYR A 61 -0.04 -5.58 25.39
CA TYR A 61 -0.25 -6.20 26.69
C TYR A 61 -0.67 -5.07 27.64
N TYR A 62 -1.97 -4.93 27.87
CA TYR A 62 -2.50 -4.15 29.00
C TYR A 62 -2.28 -5.01 30.26
N GLY A 63 -1.06 -5.01 30.78
CA GLY A 63 -0.66 -5.88 31.90
C GLY A 63 0.55 -5.32 32.61
N SER A 64 0.36 -4.17 33.28
CA SER A 64 1.20 -3.67 34.36
C SER A 64 0.29 -2.99 35.37
#